data_AF-A0A1S7SCT4-F1
#
_entry.id   AF-A0A1S7SCT4-F1
#
_cell.length_a   1.000
_cell.length_b   1.000
_cell.length_c   1.000
_cell.angle_alpha   90.00
_cell.angle_beta   90.00
_cell.angle_gamma   90.00
#
_symmetry.space_group_name_H-M   'P 1'
#
loop_
_entity.id
_entity.type
_entity.pdbx_description
1 polymer ?
#
loop_
_entity_poly.entity_id
_entity_poly.type
_entity_poly.pdbx_seq_one_letter_code
_entity_poly.pdbx_strand_id
1 'polypeptide(L)'
;MENIFWDKPVVAGERLIFGPMEAQRFLHADWPYEKNLDYVAADLCILKALDGRATPDEAREMFETAVQSANPAHRPGALKLAG
;
A
#
# COMPACT_ATOMS: atom_id res chain seq x y z
N MET A 1 -16.73 -14.16 -1.10
CA MET A 1 -15.45 -13.42 -1.16
C MET A 1 -14.41 -14.36 -0.60
N GLU A 2 -13.53 -14.86 -1.45
CA GLU A 2 -12.35 -15.59 -0.98
C GLU A 2 -11.44 -14.62 -0.24
N ASN A 3 -10.88 -15.06 0.88
CA ASN A 3 -9.97 -14.24 1.67
C ASN A 3 -8.59 -14.32 1.00
N ILE A 4 -8.35 -13.41 0.06
CA ILE A 4 -7.10 -13.34 -0.69
C ILE A 4 -6.04 -12.74 0.24
N PHE A 5 -4.98 -13.50 0.48
CA PHE A 5 -3.80 -13.07 1.23
C PHE A 5 -2.61 -12.95 0.30
N TRP A 6 -1.70 -12.03 0.62
CA TRP A 6 -0.40 -11.92 -0.01
C TRP A 6 0.59 -12.89 0.66
N ASP A 7 1.51 -13.47 -0.11
CA ASP A 7 2.59 -14.29 0.42
C ASP A 7 3.52 -13.51 1.37
N LYS A 8 3.64 -12.19 1.13
CA LYS A 8 4.40 -11.28 1.98
C LYS A 8 3.55 -10.06 2.35
N PRO A 9 3.43 -9.71 3.64
CA PRO A 9 2.72 -8.52 4.06
C PRO A 9 3.47 -7.25 3.65
N VAL A 10 2.70 -6.17 3.44
CA VAL A 10 3.25 -4.83 3.23
C VAL A 10 3.29 -4.09 4.56
N VAL A 11 4.43 -3.44 4.84
CA VAL A 11 4.61 -2.59 6.03
C VAL A 11 4.05 -1.20 5.73
N ALA A 12 2.96 -0.81 6.38
CA ALA A 12 2.35 0.50 6.27
C ALA A 12 2.43 1.25 7.61
N GLY A 13 3.48 2.05 7.76
CA GLY A 13 3.83 2.64 9.05
C GLY A 13 4.25 1.55 10.05
N GLU A 14 3.52 1.43 11.16
CA GLU A 14 3.75 0.40 12.18
C GLU A 14 2.86 -0.86 11.99
N ARG A 15 2.07 -0.92 10.91
CA ARG A 15 1.12 -2.01 10.66
C ARG A 15 1.61 -2.93 9.55
N LEU A 16 1.37 -4.22 9.72
CA LEU A 16 1.53 -5.24 8.69
C LEU A 16 0.17 -5.49 8.03
N ILE A 17 0.10 -5.36 6.71
CA ILE A 17 -1.11 -5.55 5.92
C ILE A 17 -0.95 -6.82 5.09
N PHE A 18 -1.85 -7.80 5.27
CA PHE A 18 -1.68 -9.15 4.76
C PHE A 18 -2.45 -9.45 3.46
N GLY A 19 -3.24 -8.50 2.95
CA GLY A 19 -3.97 -8.74 1.70
C GLY A 19 -4.77 -7.55 1.20
N PRO A 20 -5.38 -7.67 0.00
CA PRO A 20 -6.07 -6.56 -0.67
C PRO A 20 -7.24 -6.00 0.13
N MET A 21 -8.01 -6.85 0.82
CA MET A 21 -9.15 -6.41 1.64
C MET A 21 -8.69 -5.53 2.81
N GLU A 22 -7.61 -5.94 3.48
CA GLU A 22 -7.04 -5.18 4.59
C GLU A 22 -6.37 -3.89 4.10
N ALA A 23 -5.69 -3.95 2.94
CA ALA A 23 -5.11 -2.77 2.29
C ALA A 23 -6.18 -1.74 1.90
N GLN A 24 -7.33 -2.19 1.37
CA GLN A 24 -8.45 -1.30 1.06
C GLN A 24 -8.96 -0.61 2.32
N ARG A 25 -9.17 -1.36 3.41
CA ARG A 25 -9.59 -0.78 4.68
C ARG A 25 -8.58 0.24 5.20
N PHE A 26 -7.29 -0.08 5.10
CA PHE A 26 -6.22 0.83 5.51
C PHE A 26 -6.23 2.13 4.69
N LEU A 27 -6.33 2.05 3.36
CA LEU A 27 -6.38 3.24 2.48
C LEU A 27 -7.54 4.19 2.83
N HIS A 28 -8.70 3.64 3.17
CA HIS A 28 -9.91 4.44 3.39
C HIS A 28 -10.10 4.89 4.83
N ALA A 29 -9.66 4.11 5.82
CA ALA A 29 -9.90 4.39 7.23
C ALA A 29 -8.66 4.91 7.99
N ASP A 30 -7.47 4.45 7.62
CA ASP A 30 -6.27 4.58 8.45
C ASP A 30 -5.09 5.26 7.73
N TRP A 31 -5.28 5.72 6.48
CA TRP A 31 -4.22 6.34 5.68
C TRP A 31 -3.74 7.66 6.29
N PRO A 32 -2.49 7.74 6.76
CA PRO A 32 -2.00 8.91 7.49
C PRO A 32 -1.29 9.93 6.59
N TYR A 33 -1.10 9.64 5.31
CA TYR A 33 -0.29 10.43 4.38
C TYR A 33 -1.16 11.24 3.39
N GLU A 34 -0.53 12.11 2.60
CA GLU A 34 -1.21 12.80 1.50
C GLU A 34 -1.68 11.79 0.43
N LYS A 35 -2.88 12.00 -0.12
CA LYS A 35 -3.44 11.16 -1.19
C LYS A 35 -2.90 11.63 -2.54
N ASN A 36 -1.78 11.06 -2.95
CA ASN A 36 -1.11 11.34 -4.22
C ASN A 36 -1.60 10.41 -5.36
N LEU A 37 -0.99 10.51 -6.54
CA LEU A 37 -1.35 9.66 -7.69
C LEU A 37 -1.15 8.17 -7.40
N ASP A 38 -0.12 7.81 -6.62
CA ASP A 38 0.15 6.42 -6.26
C ASP A 38 -0.94 5.86 -5.35
N TYR A 39 -1.47 6.66 -4.42
CA TYR A 39 -2.64 6.29 -3.61
C TYR A 39 -3.83 5.91 -4.49
N VAL A 40 -4.15 6.73 -5.50
CA VAL A 40 -5.29 6.48 -6.40
C VAL A 40 -5.04 5.23 -7.23
N ALA A 41 -3.81 5.04 -7.74
CA ALA A 41 -3.44 3.87 -8.51
C ALA A 41 -3.51 2.59 -7.66
N ALA A 42 -3.06 2.63 -6.40
CA ALA A 42 -3.16 1.52 -5.46
C ALA A 42 -4.61 1.16 -5.14
N ASP A 43 -5.47 2.13 -4.82
CA ASP A 43 -6.89 1.90 -4.52
C ASP A 43 -7.62 1.23 -5.70
N LEU A 44 -7.40 1.74 -6.92
CA LEU A 44 -7.96 1.14 -8.13
C LEU A 44 -7.45 -0.28 -8.39
N CYS A 45 -6.15 -0.54 -8.15
CA CYS A 45 -5.57 -1.86 -8.36
C CYS A 45 -6.09 -2.88 -7.33
N ILE A 46 -6.19 -2.48 -6.07
CA ILE A 46 -6.78 -3.29 -5.00
C ILE A 46 -8.23 -3.65 -5.32
N LEU A 47 -9.04 -2.68 -5.76
CA LEU A 47 -10.41 -2.92 -6.20
C LEU A 47 -10.48 -3.93 -7.36
N LYS A 48 -9.60 -3.79 -8.36
CA LYS A 48 -9.51 -4.76 -9.46
C LYS A 48 -9.13 -6.15 -8.97
N ALA A 49 -8.21 -6.27 -8.02
CA ALA A 49 -7.81 -7.56 -7.47
C ALA A 49 -8.93 -8.23 -6.67
N LEU A 50 -9.67 -7.45 -5.87
CA LEU A 50 -10.86 -7.94 -5.15
C LEU A 50 -11.97 -8.42 -6.09
N ASP A 51 -12.07 -7.84 -7.29
CA ASP A 51 -13.01 -8.24 -8.35
C ASP A 51 -12.43 -9.30 -9.31
N GLY A 52 -11.19 -9.77 -9.09
CA GLY A 52 -10.52 -10.76 -9.94
C GLY A 52 -10.05 -10.26 -11.32
N ARG A 53 -10.00 -8.94 -11.52
CA ARG A 53 -9.50 -8.27 -12.75
C ARG A 53 -8.04 -7.85 -12.69
N ALA A 54 -7.39 -8.04 -11.55
CA ALA A 54 -5.95 -7.89 -11.36
C ALA A 54 -5.46 -9.00 -10.42
N THR A 55 -4.17 -9.27 -10.44
CA THR A 55 -3.58 -10.26 -9.55
C THR A 55 -3.41 -9.68 -8.13
N PRO A 56 -3.44 -10.54 -7.08
CA PRO A 56 -3.14 -10.10 -5.73
C PRO A 56 -1.74 -9.47 -5.63
N ASP A 57 -0.76 -10.01 -6.37
CA ASP A 57 0.63 -9.52 -6.37
C ASP A 57 0.75 -8.11 -6.97
N GLU A 58 0.07 -7.84 -8.09
CA GLU A 58 0.03 -6.48 -8.65
C GLU A 58 -0.56 -5.49 -7.64
N ALA A 59 -1.66 -5.86 -6.96
CA ALA A 59 -2.24 -5.02 -5.92
C ALA A 59 -1.28 -4.79 -4.75
N ARG A 60 -0.48 -5.80 -4.37
CA ARG A 60 0.54 -5.71 -3.32
C ARG A 60 1.60 -4.69 -3.68
N GLU A 61 2.15 -4.78 -4.89
CA GLU A 61 3.23 -3.91 -5.37
C GLU A 61 2.78 -2.46 -5.49
N MET A 62 1.57 -2.25 -6.01
CA MET A 62 1.00 -0.90 -6.11
C MET A 62 0.74 -0.28 -4.74
N PHE A 63 0.23 -1.06 -3.78
CA PHE A 63 0.03 -0.60 -2.42
C PHE A 63 1.35 -0.28 -1.71
N GLU A 64 2.35 -1.15 -1.83
CA GLU A 64 3.69 -0.93 -1.29
C GLU A 64 4.33 0.34 -1.85
N THR A 65 4.20 0.56 -3.16
CA THR A 65 4.68 1.78 -3.83
C THR A 65 4.00 3.03 -3.27
N ALA A 66 2.67 3.02 -3.11
CA ALA A 66 1.93 4.14 -2.55
C ALA A 66 2.35 4.46 -1.11
N VAL A 67 2.54 3.43 -0.28
CA VAL A 67 3.02 3.61 1.10
C VAL A 67 4.43 4.20 1.11
N GLN A 68 5.32 3.69 0.27
CA GLN A 68 6.70 4.16 0.17
C GLN A 68 6.81 5.59 -0.36
N SER A 69 6.02 5.95 -1.37
CA SER A 69 6.06 7.29 -1.97
C SER A 69 5.44 8.36 -1.07
N ALA A 70 4.44 7.99 -0.27
CA ALA A 70 3.76 8.89 0.63
C ALA A 70 4.43 8.98 2.02
N ASN A 71 5.19 7.97 2.43
CA ASN A 71 5.87 7.95 3.72
C ASN A 71 7.14 8.84 3.70
N PRO A 72 7.16 9.97 4.44
CA PRO A 72 8.32 10.85 4.48
C PRO A 72 9.56 10.20 5.11
N ALA A 73 9.40 9.18 5.96
CA ALA A 73 10.52 8.43 6.53
C ALA A 73 11.19 7.49 5.52
N HIS A 74 10.52 7.20 4.39
CA HIS A 74 11.07 6.42 3.30
C HIS A 74 11.77 7.27 2.24
N ARG A 75 11.92 8.60 2.44
CA ARG A 75 12.75 9.44 1.56
C ARG A 75 14.19 8.93 1.56
N PRO A 76 14.73 8.47 0.41
CA PRO A 76 16.16 8.18 0.29
C PRO A 76 16.92 9.52 0.32
N GLY A 77 17.26 10.01 1.51
CA GLY A 77 17.96 11.28 1.68
C GLY A 77 17.84 11.95 3.05
N ALA A 78 16.90 11.54 3.90
CA ALA A 78 16.70 12.19 5.21
C ALA A 78 17.84 11.93 6.23
N LEU A 79 18.73 10.98 5.95
CA LEU A 79 19.84 10.58 6.83
C LEU A 79 21.19 11.28 6.55
N LYS A 80 21.28 12.24 5.62
CA LYS A 80 22.58 12.80 5.18
C LYS A 80 22.96 14.19 5.71
N LEU A 81 22.27 14.73 6.71
CA LEU A 81 22.54 16.09 7.23
C LEU A 81 22.98 16.18 8.70
N ALA A 82 23.40 15.07 9.31
CA ALA A 82 24.07 15.09 10.62
C ALA A 82 25.52 14.61 10.44
N GLY A 83 26.40 15.51 10.02
CA GLY A 83 27.84 15.29 9.86
C GLY A 83 28.59 16.61 9.88
#